data_AF-A0A511YIP1-F1
#
_entry.id   AF-A0A511YIP1-F1
#
_cell.length_a   1.000
_cell.length_b   1.000
_cell.length_c   1.000
_cell.angle_alpha   90.00
_cell.angle_beta   90.00
_cell.angle_gamma   90.00
#
_symmetry.space_group_name_H-M   'P 1'
#
loop_
_entity.id
_entity.type
_entity.pdbx_description
1 polymer ?
#
loop_
_entity_poly.entity_id
_entity_poly.type
_entity_poly.pdbx_seq_one_letter_code
_entity_poly.pdbx_strand_id
1 'polypeptide(L)'
;MADLILQVTVSGGLADYGITYRLYKKGQLIQAKKYPGSFEKDFTELDGKYSLYVYGAGPATNDRKVTIKLLFKDTEIDLIDKMSSNNPLEETTYEISGDYYFKTV
;
A
#
# COMPACT_ATOMS: atom_id res chain seq x y z
N MET A 1 -18.71 7.98 -1.14
CA MET A 1 -17.70 7.64 -0.12
C MET A 1 -17.24 6.24 -0.44
N ALA A 2 -15.94 6.04 -0.59
CA ALA A 2 -15.38 4.77 -1.06
C ALA A 2 -14.46 4.13 -0.03
N ASP A 3 -14.35 2.81 -0.10
CA ASP A 3 -13.59 2.01 0.85
C ASP A 3 -12.45 1.27 0.14
N LEU A 4 -11.26 1.32 0.75
CA LEU A 4 -10.02 0.75 0.24
C LEU A 4 -9.39 -0.17 1.29
N ILE A 5 -9.01 -1.38 0.87
CA ILE A 5 -8.15 -2.27 1.65
C ILE A 5 -6.74 -2.21 1.07
N LEU A 6 -5.76 -1.89 1.91
CA LEU A 6 -4.35 -2.16 1.66
C LEU A 6 -4.00 -3.51 2.27
N GLN A 7 -3.63 -4.47 1.42
CA GLN A 7 -3.10 -5.76 1.82
C GLN A 7 -1.60 -5.81 1.50
N VAL A 8 -0.79 -6.04 2.53
CA VAL A 8 0.65 -6.24 2.38
C VAL A 8 1.00 -7.64 2.89
N THR A 9 1.57 -8.45 2.00
CA THR A 9 2.03 -9.80 2.33
C THR A 9 3.54 -9.85 2.24
N VAL A 10 4.18 -10.29 3.31
CA VAL A 10 5.62 -10.57 3.39
C VAL A 10 5.81 -12.07 3.52
N SER A 11 6.54 -12.68 2.58
CA SER A 11 6.92 -14.10 2.64
C SER A 11 8.45 -14.27 2.62
N GLY A 12 8.91 -15.41 3.14
CA GLY A 12 10.32 -15.74 3.24
C GLY A 12 11.01 -15.23 4.52
N GLY A 13 10.29 -14.61 5.47
CA GLY A 13 10.84 -14.16 6.76
C GLY A 13 10.09 -12.96 7.35
N LEU A 14 10.66 -12.34 8.39
CA LEU A 14 10.17 -11.08 8.98
C LEU A 14 10.79 -9.87 8.29
N ALA A 15 10.02 -8.78 8.15
CA ALA A 15 10.52 -7.50 7.70
C ALA A 15 11.22 -6.80 8.88
N ASP A 16 12.54 -6.94 9.00
CA ASP A 16 13.32 -6.45 10.17
C ASP A 16 13.11 -4.95 10.44
N TYR A 17 12.96 -4.15 9.39
CA TYR A 17 12.66 -2.71 9.50
C TYR A 17 11.19 -2.37 9.29
N GLY A 18 10.32 -3.37 9.13
CA GLY A 18 8.89 -3.22 8.90
C GLY A 18 8.50 -2.53 7.60
N ILE A 19 7.20 -2.48 7.35
CA ILE A 19 6.58 -1.79 6.23
C ILE A 19 5.67 -0.70 6.78
N THR A 20 5.81 0.50 6.22
CA THR A 20 5.03 1.69 6.58
C THR A 20 4.11 2.05 5.45
N TYR A 21 2.87 2.43 5.77
CA TYR A 21 2.01 3.15 4.83
C TYR A 21 1.83 4.60 5.28
N ARG A 22 1.59 5.49 4.32
CA ARG A 22 1.18 6.88 4.54
C ARG A 22 0.09 7.27 3.54
N LEU A 23 -1.07 7.66 4.05
CA LEU A 23 -2.21 8.13 3.27
C LEU A 23 -2.30 9.65 3.36
N TYR A 24 -2.38 10.31 2.20
CA TYR A 24 -2.50 11.75 2.06
C TYR A 24 -3.78 12.12 1.32
N LYS A 25 -4.40 13.24 1.72
CA LYS A 25 -5.51 13.91 1.02
C LYS A 25 -5.08 15.32 0.68
N LYS A 26 -5.08 15.69 -0.61
CA LYS A 26 -4.64 17.03 -1.07
C LYS A 26 -3.27 17.46 -0.50
N GLY A 27 -2.34 16.53 -0.36
CA GLY A 27 -0.99 16.77 0.18
C GLY A 27 -0.90 16.81 1.72
N GLN A 28 -2.01 16.72 2.46
CA GLN A 28 -2.00 16.61 3.92
C GLN A 28 -1.96 15.15 4.35
N LEU A 29 -1.06 14.81 5.28
CA LEU A 29 -0.99 13.46 5.86
C LEU A 29 -2.23 13.22 6.73
N ILE A 30 -3.01 12.20 6.38
CA ILE A 30 -4.21 11.80 7.11
C ILE A 30 -3.88 10.68 8.09
N GLN A 31 -3.14 9.68 7.62
CA GLN A 31 -2.80 8.52 8.44
C GLN A 31 -1.46 7.93 8.04
N ALA A 32 -0.69 7.48 9.02
CA ALA A 32 0.52 6.71 8.82
C ALA A 32 0.62 5.63 9.88
N LYS A 33 1.08 4.44 9.50
CA LYS A 33 1.37 3.38 10.46
C LYS A 33 2.42 2.43 9.91
N LYS A 34 3.22 1.90 10.83
CA LYS A 34 4.29 0.94 10.56
C LYS A 34 3.92 -0.42 11.15
N TYR A 35 4.20 -1.48 10.41
CA TYR A 35 3.97 -2.86 10.79
C TYR A 35 5.25 -3.68 10.63
N PRO A 36 5.54 -4.63 11.53
CA PRO A 36 6.76 -5.46 11.47
C PRO A 36 6.71 -6.60 10.44
N GLY A 37 5.59 -6.79 9.74
CA GLY A 37 5.40 -7.88 8.78
C GLY A 37 4.13 -7.69 7.96
N SER A 38 3.54 -8.78 7.49
CA SER A 38 2.27 -8.76 6.76
C SER A 38 1.17 -8.06 7.56
N PHE A 39 0.34 -7.28 6.87
CA PHE A 39 -0.78 -6.59 7.49
C PHE A 39 -1.89 -6.30 6.48
N GLU A 40 -3.07 -6.01 7.02
CA GLU A 40 -4.20 -5.49 6.29
C GLU A 40 -4.63 -4.17 6.93
N LYS A 41 -5.01 -3.20 6.11
CA LYS A 41 -5.53 -1.92 6.56
C LYS A 41 -6.72 -1.48 5.72
N ASP A 42 -7.86 -1.34 6.40
CA ASP A 42 -9.06 -0.72 5.87
C ASP A 42 -9.01 0.80 6.02
N PHE A 43 -9.25 1.49 4.92
CA PHE A 43 -9.54 2.91 4.84
C PHE A 43 -11.00 3.07 4.43
N THR A 44 -11.80 3.67 5.29
CA THR A 44 -13.23 3.88 5.08
C THR A 44 -13.53 5.35 4.81
N GLU A 45 -14.69 5.61 4.21
CA GLU A 45 -15.23 6.96 4.03
C GLU A 45 -14.34 7.88 3.17
N LEU A 46 -13.62 7.33 2.20
CA LEU A 46 -12.77 8.12 1.31
C LEU A 46 -13.61 8.95 0.33
N ASP A 47 -13.25 10.22 0.19
CA ASP A 47 -13.89 11.21 -0.67
C ASP A 47 -12.87 12.12 -1.40
N GLY A 48 -12.85 12.07 -2.73
CA GLY A 48 -11.99 12.88 -3.57
C GLY A 48 -10.67 12.21 -3.93
N LYS A 49 -9.57 12.99 -3.91
CA LYS A 49 -8.25 12.56 -4.41
C LYS A 49 -7.28 12.25 -3.28
N TYR A 50 -6.62 11.11 -3.38
CA TYR A 50 -5.68 10.59 -2.39
C TYR A 50 -4.37 10.13 -3.01
N SER A 51 -3.34 10.12 -2.17
CA SER A 51 -2.04 9.48 -2.44
C SER A 51 -1.71 8.54 -1.30
N LEU A 52 -1.43 7.28 -1.61
CA LEU A 52 -1.01 6.25 -0.67
C LEU A 52 0.40 5.80 -1.01
N TYR A 53 1.31 5.98 -0.07
CA TYR A 53 2.69 5.51 -0.18
C TYR A 53 2.88 4.32 0.74
N VAL A 54 3.43 3.23 0.22
CA VAL A 54 3.75 2.01 0.99
C VAL A 54 5.21 1.70 0.78
N TYR A 55 6.01 1.77 1.84
CA TYR A 55 7.46 1.59 1.73
C TYR A 55 8.04 0.90 2.95
N GLY A 56 9.18 0.23 2.79
CA GLY A 56 9.86 -0.43 3.90
C GLY A 56 10.88 -1.45 3.44
N ALA A 57 11.25 -2.34 4.35
CA ALA A 57 12.18 -3.42 4.06
C ALA A 57 11.46 -4.76 3.90
N GLY A 58 11.88 -5.53 2.91
CA GLY A 58 11.57 -6.96 2.83
C GLY A 58 12.41 -7.78 3.84
N PRO A 59 12.09 -9.07 4.03
CA PRO A 59 12.85 -9.95 4.91
C PRO A 59 14.27 -10.17 4.41
N ALA A 60 15.18 -10.71 5.22
CA ALA A 60 16.59 -10.86 4.86
C ALA A 60 16.97 -12.22 4.19
N THR A 61 16.13 -12.85 3.37
CA THR A 61 16.35 -14.24 2.83
C THR A 61 16.37 -14.38 1.29
N ASN A 62 16.63 -15.57 0.73
CA ASN A 62 16.60 -15.76 -0.73
C ASN A 62 15.18 -15.96 -1.30
N ASP A 63 14.20 -16.27 -0.44
CA ASP A 63 12.80 -16.50 -0.78
C ASP A 63 11.92 -15.27 -0.52
N ARG A 64 12.52 -14.07 -0.55
CA ARG A 64 11.87 -12.79 -0.28
C ARG A 64 10.80 -12.52 -1.33
N LYS A 65 9.56 -12.36 -0.92
CA LYS A 65 8.54 -11.74 -1.75
C LYS A 65 7.71 -10.81 -0.90
N VAL A 66 7.59 -9.57 -1.34
CA VAL A 66 6.61 -8.63 -0.79
C VAL A 66 5.59 -8.34 -1.88
N THR A 67 4.32 -8.56 -1.54
CA THR A 67 3.18 -8.23 -2.39
C THR A 67 2.40 -7.11 -1.75
N ILE A 68 2.18 -6.02 -2.47
CA ILE A 68 1.28 -4.93 -2.10
C ILE A 68 0.07 -5.00 -3.02
N LYS A 69 -1.12 -5.08 -2.45
CA LYS A 69 -2.38 -5.19 -3.19
C LYS A 69 -3.41 -4.21 -2.61
N LEU A 70 -4.07 -3.48 -3.50
CA LEU A 70 -5.21 -2.64 -3.18
C LEU A 70 -6.51 -3.34 -3.63
N LEU A 71 -7.48 -3.44 -2.72
CA LEU A 71 -8.82 -3.97 -2.98
C LEU A 71 -9.86 -2.86 -2.75
N PHE A 72 -10.74 -2.63 -3.72
CA PHE A 72 -11.77 -1.61 -3.65
C PHE A 72 -13.12 -2.28 -3.31
N LYS A 73 -13.70 -1.94 -2.14
CA LYS A 73 -14.90 -2.61 -1.60
C LYS A 73 -16.18 -2.01 -2.17
N ASP A 74 -16.51 -2.34 -3.43
CA ASP A 74 -17.83 -2.07 -4.04
C ASP A 74 -18.09 -0.62 -4.52
N THR A 75 -17.13 0.29 -4.36
CA THR A 75 -17.17 1.64 -4.96
C THR A 75 -16.06 1.80 -5.98
N GLU A 76 -16.34 2.51 -7.07
CA GLU A 76 -15.35 2.76 -8.13
C GLU A 76 -14.26 3.70 -7.60
N ILE A 77 -13.03 3.18 -7.57
CA ILE A 77 -11.82 3.94 -7.26
C ILE A 77 -10.93 3.84 -8.48
N ASP A 78 -10.67 5.00 -9.09
CA ASP A 78 -9.83 5.09 -10.27
C ASP A 78 -8.37 5.25 -9.83
N LEU A 79 -7.55 4.23 -10.10
CA LEU A 79 -6.11 4.38 -10.06
C LEU A 79 -5.65 5.26 -11.23
N ILE A 80 -4.76 6.19 -10.93
CA ILE A 80 -4.15 7.03 -11.96
C ILE A 80 -2.96 6.23 -12.52
N ASP A 81 -3.24 5.38 -13.52
CA ASP A 81 -2.33 4.34 -14.03
C ASP A 81 -0.93 4.84 -14.42
N LYS A 82 -0.82 6.07 -14.93
CA LYS A 82 0.48 6.63 -15.34
C LYS A 82 1.35 7.15 -14.19
N MET A 83 0.78 7.25 -12.98
CA MET A 83 1.46 7.76 -11.79
C MET A 83 1.56 6.70 -10.68
N SER A 84 0.70 5.68 -10.72
CA SER A 84 0.66 4.65 -9.70
C SER A 84 1.58 3.49 -10.05
N SER A 85 2.14 2.86 -9.03
CA SER A 85 2.75 1.54 -9.13
C SER A 85 1.72 0.50 -9.57
N ASN A 86 2.21 -0.62 -10.10
CA ASN A 86 1.36 -1.77 -10.43
C ASN A 86 0.52 -2.20 -9.22
N ASN A 87 -0.69 -2.68 -9.49
CA ASN A 87 -1.57 -3.27 -8.48
C ASN A 87 -2.09 -4.64 -8.97
N PRO A 88 -1.66 -5.76 -8.36
CA PRO A 88 -0.69 -5.85 -7.28
C PRO A 88 0.74 -5.48 -7.71
N LEU A 89 1.51 -4.95 -6.78
CA LEU A 89 2.97 -4.81 -6.89
C LEU A 89 3.61 -6.02 -6.22
N GLU A 90 4.46 -6.74 -6.95
CA GLU A 90 5.19 -7.89 -6.43
C GLU A 90 6.69 -7.69 -6.63
N GLU A 91 7.46 -7.71 -5.55
CA GLU A 91 8.89 -7.44 -5.60
C GLU A 91 9.71 -8.46 -4.80
N THR A 92 10.87 -8.82 -5.35
CA THR A 92 11.90 -9.64 -4.70
C THR A 92 13.10 -8.74 -4.39
N THR A 93 12.99 -7.96 -3.33
CA THR A 93 13.92 -6.86 -3.02
C THR A 93 14.15 -6.71 -1.52
N TYR A 94 15.23 -6.03 -1.15
CA TYR A 94 15.47 -5.59 0.22
C TYR A 94 14.65 -4.35 0.57
N GLU A 95 14.41 -3.46 -0.37
CA GLU A 95 13.62 -2.23 -0.19
C GLU A 95 12.45 -2.23 -1.14
N ILE A 96 11.23 -2.06 -0.61
CA ILE A 96 10.02 -1.93 -1.41
C ILE A 96 9.47 -0.51 -1.30
N SER A 97 8.95 -0.01 -2.42
CA SER A 97 8.16 1.21 -2.49
C SER A 97 7.04 1.04 -3.51
N GLY A 98 5.80 1.30 -3.09
CA GLY A 98 4.62 1.36 -3.93
C GLY A 98 3.92 2.70 -3.72
N ASP A 99 3.69 3.42 -4.81
CA ASP A 99 3.06 4.73 -4.81
C ASP A 99 1.72 4.63 -5.55
N TYR A 100 0.61 4.96 -4.89
CA TYR A 100 -0.72 4.82 -5.47
C TYR A 100 -1.47 6.15 -5.42
N TYR A 101 -1.89 6.65 -6.58
CA TYR A 101 -2.65 7.87 -6.72
C TYR A 101 -4.04 7.51 -7.23
N PHE A 102 -5.08 7.90 -6.49
CA PHE A 102 -6.44 7.51 -6.85
C PHE A 102 -7.47 8.57 -6.52
N LYS A 103 -8.61 8.46 -7.20
CA LYS A 103 -9.79 9.29 -6.97
C LYS A 103 -10.98 8.40 -6.68
N THR A 104 -11.79 8.77 -5.68
CA THR A 104 -13.10 8.15 -5.45
C THR A 104 -14.13 8.80 -6.35
N VAL A 105 -14.96 8.00 -7.02
CA VAL A 105 -16.08 8.48 -7.85
C VAL A 105 -17.28 8.85 -6.98
#